data_AF-A0A392PTJ2-F1
#
_entry.id   AF-A0A392PTJ2-F1
#
_cell.length_a   1.000
_cell.length_b   1.000
_cell.length_c   1.000
_cell.angle_alpha   90.00
_cell.angle_beta   90.00
_cell.angle_gamma   90.00
#
_symmetry.space_group_name_H-M   'P 1'
#
loop_
_entity.id
_entity.type
_entity.pdbx_description
1 polymer ?
#
loop_
_entity_poly.entity_id
_entity_poly.type
_entity_poly.pdbx_seq_one_letter_code
_entity_poly.pdbx_strand_id
1 'polypeptide(L)'
;DVSPKLLYGVFDRFCGILYEGRIDKRVEFMIEKLLAIRKGNFQGYPAVQPELDLVEEEDKLTHEVSLDEDIDPEFSLDVFKLDPYFAMNEKLYEGMKKDLLGDDEESDGDQESDSDIESDEECEGDQATSGKVSNSDTRSSHSSGSANSDENGGKRKRN
;
A
#
# COMPACT_ATOMS: atom_id res chain seq x y z
N ASP A 1 28.69 1.40 -5.49
CA ASP A 1 27.92 2.62 -5.74
C ASP A 1 27.21 2.60 -7.06
N VAL A 2 25.88 2.59 -6.98
CA VAL A 2 24.99 2.69 -8.12
C VAL A 2 25.00 4.15 -8.58
N SER A 3 25.71 4.45 -9.67
CA SER A 3 25.67 5.72 -10.41
C SER A 3 26.21 7.00 -9.72
N PRO A 4 27.54 7.10 -9.45
CA PRO A 4 28.15 8.30 -8.85
C PRO A 4 28.02 9.58 -9.69
N LYS A 5 27.96 9.45 -11.02
CA LYS A 5 27.79 10.59 -11.95
C LYS A 5 26.41 11.25 -11.80
N LEU A 6 25.36 10.44 -11.60
CA LEU A 6 24.00 10.93 -11.40
C LEU A 6 23.91 11.70 -10.08
N LEU A 7 24.45 11.13 -9.01
CA LEU A 7 24.49 11.77 -7.69
C LEU A 7 25.21 13.13 -7.75
N TYR A 8 26.35 13.18 -8.44
CA TYR A 8 27.07 14.44 -8.66
C TYR A 8 26.17 15.49 -9.34
N GLY A 9 25.47 15.12 -10.42
CA GLY A 9 24.55 16.03 -11.12
C GLY A 9 23.39 16.54 -10.25
N VAL A 10 22.84 15.69 -9.37
CA VAL A 10 21.78 16.09 -8.42
C VAL A 10 22.30 17.15 -7.44
N PHE A 11 23.50 16.95 -6.88
CA PHE A 11 24.08 17.92 -5.97
C PHE A 11 24.50 19.23 -6.65
N ASP A 12 24.98 19.17 -7.89
CA ASP A 12 25.29 20.37 -8.66
C ASP A 12 24.03 21.22 -8.89
N ARG A 13 22.88 20.57 -9.13
CA ARG A 13 21.57 21.24 -9.23
C ARG A 13 21.20 21.94 -7.91
N PHE A 14 21.40 21.27 -6.77
CA PHE A 14 21.17 21.90 -5.46
C PHE A 14 22.08 23.10 -5.20
N CYS A 15 23.36 23.02 -5.58
CA CYS A 15 24.28 24.15 -5.52
C CYS A 15 23.81 25.30 -6.41
N GLY A 16 23.35 25.02 -7.62
CA GLY A 16 22.78 26.04 -8.52
C GLY A 16 21.60 26.79 -7.90
N ILE A 17 20.69 26.07 -7.23
CA ILE A 17 19.53 26.65 -6.53
C ILE A 17 19.98 27.59 -5.40
N LEU A 18 21.00 27.20 -4.63
CA LEU A 18 21.57 28.07 -3.60
C LEU A 18 22.17 29.36 -4.19
N TYR A 19 22.90 29.25 -5.31
CA TYR A 19 23.55 30.40 -5.94
C TYR A 19 22.58 31.38 -6.61
N GLU A 20 21.42 30.91 -7.07
CA GLU A 20 20.40 31.80 -7.65
C GLU A 20 19.83 32.78 -6.61
N GLY A 21 19.90 32.44 -5.31
CA GLY A 21 19.62 33.36 -4.19
C GLY A 21 18.16 33.78 -4.04
N ARG A 22 17.24 33.15 -4.80
CA ARG A 22 15.79 33.41 -4.76
C ARG A 22 15.04 32.28 -4.06
N ILE A 23 15.51 31.87 -2.89
CA ILE A 23 14.90 30.80 -2.10
C ILE A 23 14.60 31.27 -0.68
N ASP A 24 13.60 30.66 -0.05
CA ASP A 24 13.28 30.92 1.35
C ASP A 24 14.37 30.34 2.28
N LYS A 25 14.58 30.99 3.43
CA LYS A 25 15.61 30.60 4.43
C LYS A 25 15.46 29.16 4.90
N ARG A 26 14.22 28.63 4.95
CA ARG A 26 14.00 27.23 5.31
C ARG A 26 14.60 26.29 4.27
N VAL A 27 14.44 26.60 2.98
CA VAL A 27 14.96 25.78 1.88
C VAL A 27 16.48 25.84 1.82
N GLU A 28 17.04 27.04 2.00
CA GLU A 28 18.49 27.26 2.12
C GLU A 28 19.10 26.36 3.21
N PHE A 29 18.57 26.41 4.44
CA PHE A 29 19.06 25.58 5.56
C PHE A 29 18.93 24.07 5.27
N MET A 30 17.86 23.64 4.61
CA MET A 30 17.68 22.23 4.24
C MET A 30 18.76 21.76 3.26
N ILE A 31 19.07 22.57 2.23
CA ILE A 31 20.10 22.22 1.25
C ILE A 31 21.49 22.26 1.88
N GLU A 32 21.79 23.26 2.71
CA GLU A 32 23.07 23.32 3.44
C GLU A 32 23.28 22.12 4.36
N LYS A 33 22.23 21.71 5.09
CA LYS A 33 22.25 20.51 5.93
C LYS A 33 22.54 19.26 5.08
N LEU A 34 21.91 19.13 3.91
CA LEU A 34 22.16 18.02 2.99
C LEU A 34 23.61 18.00 2.49
N LEU A 35 24.17 19.17 2.14
CA LEU A 35 25.57 19.29 1.73
C LEU A 35 26.54 18.94 2.87
N ALA A 36 26.22 19.29 4.12
CA ALA A 36 26.99 18.89 5.29
C ALA A 36 26.98 17.36 5.49
N ILE A 37 25.82 16.71 5.32
CA ILE A 37 25.72 15.23 5.35
C ILE A 37 26.61 14.60 4.28
N ARG A 38 26.59 15.13 3.04
CA ARG A 38 27.46 14.64 1.96
C ARG A 38 28.95 14.79 2.31
N LYS A 39 29.35 15.92 2.89
CA LYS A 39 30.75 16.14 3.35
C LYS A 39 31.16 15.16 4.45
N GLY A 40 30.23 14.76 5.29
CA GLY A 40 30.41 13.71 6.30
C GLY A 40 30.30 12.29 5.74
N ASN A 41 30.32 12.09 4.42
CA ASN A 41 30.15 10.79 3.75
C ASN A 41 28.93 10.00 4.26
N PHE A 42 27.82 10.70 4.52
CA PHE A 42 26.58 10.10 5.04
C PHE A 42 26.75 9.36 6.38
N GLN A 43 27.73 9.75 7.20
CA GLN A 43 27.89 9.19 8.55
C GLN A 43 26.59 9.35 9.35
N GLY A 44 26.12 8.25 9.94
CA GLY A 44 24.84 8.18 10.64
C GLY A 44 23.62 7.88 9.75
N TYR A 45 23.82 7.70 8.44
CA TYR A 45 22.80 7.32 7.46
C TYR A 45 23.26 6.07 6.69
N PRO A 46 23.37 4.90 7.35
CA PRO A 46 23.71 3.66 6.65
C PRO A 46 22.65 3.32 5.61
N ALA A 47 23.06 2.76 4.47
CA ALA A 47 22.15 2.41 3.38
C ALA A 47 21.15 1.31 3.80
N VAL A 48 21.60 0.36 4.61
CA VAL A 48 20.78 -0.70 5.23
C VAL A 48 21.20 -0.78 6.70
N GLN A 49 20.21 -0.89 7.61
CA GLN A 49 20.50 -1.10 9.02
C GLN A 49 20.96 -2.55 9.24
N PRO A 50 21.93 -2.83 10.12
CA PRO A 50 22.45 -4.20 10.29
C PRO A 50 21.38 -5.25 10.63
N GLU A 51 20.36 -4.85 11.40
CA GLU A 51 19.25 -5.72 11.79
C GLU A 51 18.29 -6.05 10.62
N LEU A 52 18.41 -5.33 9.50
CA LEU A 52 17.56 -5.48 8.31
C LEU A 52 18.30 -6.12 7.13
N ASP A 53 19.59 -6.44 7.27
CA ASP A 53 20.38 -7.12 6.22
C ASP A 53 20.23 -8.64 6.36
N LEU A 54 19.05 -9.13 6.00
CA LEU A 54 18.62 -10.53 6.21
C LEU A 54 18.76 -11.43 4.98
N VAL A 55 18.97 -10.82 3.80
CA VAL A 55 18.95 -11.52 2.51
C VAL A 55 20.34 -11.46 1.90
N GLU A 56 20.82 -12.59 1.41
CA GLU A 56 22.11 -12.68 0.71
C GLU A 56 22.07 -11.90 -0.61
N GLU A 57 23.21 -11.40 -1.09
CA GLU A 57 23.24 -10.59 -2.32
C GLU A 57 22.76 -11.35 -3.55
N GLU A 58 22.99 -12.66 -3.60
CA GLU A 58 22.62 -13.54 -4.72
C GLU A 58 21.11 -13.78 -4.81
N ASP A 59 20.40 -13.68 -3.68
CA ASP A 59 18.95 -13.89 -3.58
C ASP A 59 18.14 -12.58 -3.73
N LYS A 60 18.82 -11.42 -3.86
CA LYS A 60 18.16 -10.11 -4.03
C LYS A 60 17.68 -9.92 -5.47
N LEU A 61 16.36 -9.91 -5.67
CA LEU A 61 15.75 -9.51 -6.94
C LEU A 61 15.46 -7.99 -6.98
N THR A 62 16.22 -7.26 -7.80
CA THR A 62 16.03 -5.81 -7.99
C THR A 62 15.06 -5.54 -9.15
N HIS A 63 13.92 -4.90 -8.87
CA HIS A 63 12.96 -4.47 -9.88
C HIS A 63 13.30 -3.06 -10.36
N GLU A 64 13.35 -2.85 -11.68
CA GLU A 64 13.51 -1.52 -12.27
C GLU A 64 12.13 -0.93 -12.58
N VAL A 65 11.78 0.17 -11.90
CA VAL A 65 10.48 0.84 -12.03
C VAL A 65 10.71 2.32 -12.32
N SER A 66 10.00 2.86 -13.31
CA SER A 66 10.10 4.29 -13.67
C SER A 66 9.11 5.15 -12.90
N LEU A 67 9.40 6.45 -12.78
CA LEU A 67 8.48 7.42 -12.16
C LEU A 67 7.28 7.77 -13.05
N ASP A 68 7.43 7.61 -14.36
CA ASP A 68 6.40 7.93 -15.36
C ASP A 68 5.58 6.69 -15.77
N GLU A 69 5.81 5.55 -15.12
CA GLU A 69 5.15 4.29 -15.44
C GLU A 69 3.79 4.20 -14.74
N ASP A 70 2.77 3.83 -15.51
CA ASP A 70 1.43 3.51 -14.98
C ASP A 70 1.44 2.07 -14.45
N ILE A 71 1.49 1.94 -13.12
CA ILE A 71 1.50 0.64 -12.42
C ILE A 71 0.08 0.29 -11.99
N ASP A 72 -0.38 -0.93 -12.28
CA ASP A 72 -1.64 -1.44 -11.73
C ASP A 72 -1.45 -1.78 -10.24
N PRO A 73 -2.17 -1.11 -9.31
CA PRO A 73 -2.08 -1.40 -7.89
C PRO A 73 -2.79 -2.69 -7.47
N GLU A 74 -3.54 -3.34 -8.36
CA GLU A 74 -4.21 -4.62 -8.13
C GLU A 74 -5.11 -4.65 -6.87
N PHE A 75 -5.77 -3.53 -6.50
CA PHE A 75 -6.65 -3.39 -5.31
C PHE A 75 -7.71 -4.47 -5.13
N SER A 76 -8.02 -5.17 -6.23
CA SER A 76 -8.97 -6.27 -6.23
C SER A 76 -8.50 -7.48 -5.41
N LEU A 77 -7.20 -7.60 -5.11
CA LEU A 77 -6.61 -8.64 -4.27
C LEU A 77 -6.83 -8.41 -2.77
N ASP A 78 -7.05 -7.17 -2.33
CA ASP A 78 -7.33 -6.83 -0.93
C ASP A 78 -8.75 -7.19 -0.49
N VAL A 79 -9.62 -7.58 -1.43
CA VAL A 79 -11.02 -7.91 -1.19
C VAL A 79 -11.20 -9.42 -1.33
N PHE A 80 -11.67 -10.06 -0.26
CA PHE A 80 -12.02 -11.48 -0.28
C PHE A 80 -13.04 -11.79 -1.36
N LYS A 81 -12.73 -12.81 -2.15
CA LYS A 81 -13.58 -13.36 -3.21
C LYS A 81 -13.54 -14.87 -3.11
N LEU A 82 -14.65 -15.51 -3.50
CA LEU A 82 -14.67 -16.95 -3.63
C LEU A 82 -13.74 -17.37 -4.77
N ASP A 83 -12.78 -18.23 -4.48
CA ASP A 83 -11.88 -18.83 -5.46
C ASP A 83 -12.43 -20.20 -5.91
N PRO A 84 -12.85 -20.36 -7.18
CA PRO A 84 -13.28 -21.66 -7.72
C PRO A 84 -12.18 -22.73 -7.69
N TYR A 85 -10.91 -22.33 -7.61
CA TYR A 85 -9.74 -23.21 -7.60
C TYR A 85 -9.06 -23.29 -6.24
N PHE A 86 -9.74 -22.86 -5.17
CA PHE A 86 -9.17 -22.77 -3.82
C PHE A 86 -8.38 -24.01 -3.41
N ALA A 87 -8.98 -25.20 -3.50
CA ALA A 87 -8.32 -26.46 -3.08
C ALA A 87 -7.04 -26.77 -3.88
N MET A 88 -6.97 -26.37 -5.15
CA MET A 88 -5.77 -26.54 -5.96
C MET A 88 -4.70 -25.49 -5.60
N ASN A 89 -5.11 -24.24 -5.41
CA ASN A 89 -4.21 -23.14 -5.09
C ASN A 89 -3.58 -23.29 -3.69
N GLU A 90 -4.34 -23.76 -2.70
CA GLU A 90 -3.83 -24.11 -1.37
C GLU A 90 -2.74 -25.18 -1.47
N LYS A 91 -2.98 -26.26 -2.21
CA LYS A 91 -1.97 -27.33 -2.40
C LYS A 91 -0.70 -26.83 -3.09
N LEU A 92 -0.84 -25.93 -4.07
CA LEU A 92 0.33 -25.30 -4.72
C LEU A 92 1.09 -24.41 -3.74
N TYR A 93 0.38 -23.64 -2.92
CA TYR A 93 0.97 -22.78 -1.90
C TYR A 93 1.70 -23.59 -0.83
N GLU A 94 1.11 -24.68 -0.33
CA GLU A 94 1.76 -25.60 0.61
C GLU A 94 3.08 -26.16 0.05
N GLY A 95 3.09 -26.55 -1.23
CA GLY A 95 4.31 -27.00 -1.90
C GLY A 95 5.38 -25.91 -1.95
N MET A 96 5.02 -24.70 -2.37
CA MET A 96 5.94 -23.56 -2.40
C MET A 96 6.45 -23.18 -1.01
N LYS A 97 5.60 -23.28 0.02
CA LYS A 97 5.96 -23.02 1.41
C LYS A 97 7.03 -24.01 1.89
N LYS A 98 6.85 -25.30 1.61
CA LYS A 98 7.81 -26.37 1.94
C LYS A 98 9.14 -26.19 1.22
N ASP A 99 9.10 -25.80 -0.06
CA ASP A 99 10.31 -25.55 -0.84
C ASP A 99 11.11 -24.34 -0.29
N LEU A 100 10.43 -23.30 0.21
CA LEU A 100 11.08 -22.09 0.72
C LEU A 100 11.59 -22.24 2.16
N LEU A 101 10.83 -22.88 3.04
CA LEU A 101 11.12 -22.95 4.49
C LEU A 101 11.71 -24.31 4.94
N GLY A 102 11.59 -25.35 4.10
CA GLY A 102 11.91 -26.72 4.47
C GLY A 102 10.77 -27.43 5.22
N ASP A 103 10.90 -28.75 5.40
CA ASP A 103 9.91 -29.63 6.05
C ASP A 103 9.95 -29.59 7.60
N ASP A 104 10.85 -28.80 8.21
CA ASP A 104 11.09 -28.81 9.66
C ASP A 104 10.02 -28.05 10.50
N GLU A 105 8.92 -27.60 9.90
CA GLU A 105 7.78 -27.01 10.62
C GLU A 105 6.78 -28.05 11.17
N GLU A 106 6.96 -29.36 10.94
CA GLU A 106 6.05 -30.41 11.43
C GLU A 106 6.40 -30.98 12.83
N SER A 107 6.79 -30.13 13.80
CA SER A 107 7.03 -30.61 15.18
C SER A 107 6.69 -29.66 16.33
N ASP A 108 5.75 -28.73 16.18
CA ASP A 108 5.14 -28.09 17.36
C ASP A 108 3.71 -27.59 17.07
N GLY A 109 2.69 -28.43 17.33
CA GLY A 109 1.45 -27.91 17.91
C GLY A 109 0.07 -28.38 17.41
N ASP A 110 -0.08 -29.24 16.39
CA ASP A 110 -1.42 -29.67 15.98
C ASP A 110 -1.92 -30.87 16.83
N GLN A 111 -2.45 -30.54 18.00
CA GLN A 111 -3.42 -31.41 18.66
C GLN A 111 -4.72 -31.37 17.86
N GLU A 112 -4.92 -32.40 17.05
CA GLU A 112 -6.17 -32.65 16.33
C GLU A 112 -7.37 -32.60 17.30
N SER A 113 -8.18 -31.55 17.17
CA SER A 113 -9.52 -31.52 17.76
C SER A 113 -10.44 -32.29 16.84
N ASP A 114 -10.55 -33.58 17.11
CA ASP A 114 -11.56 -34.49 16.60
C ASP A 114 -12.95 -33.82 16.68
N SER A 115 -13.49 -33.46 15.52
CA SER A 115 -14.87 -33.00 15.39
C SER A 115 -15.58 -33.96 14.44
N ASP A 116 -16.01 -35.08 15.02
CA ASP A 116 -17.02 -35.98 14.50
C ASP A 116 -18.20 -35.17 13.96
N ILE A 117 -18.26 -35.02 12.64
CA ILE A 117 -19.47 -34.59 11.95
C ILE A 117 -19.99 -35.82 11.19
N GLU A 118 -20.91 -36.51 11.85
CA GLU A 118 -21.75 -37.56 11.30
C GLU A 118 -22.48 -37.00 10.06
N SER A 119 -22.07 -37.47 8.89
CA SER A 119 -22.76 -37.23 7.62
C SER A 119 -24.09 -37.98 7.63
N ASP A 120 -25.19 -37.27 7.89
CA ASP A 120 -26.55 -37.76 7.63
C ASP A 120 -26.89 -37.44 6.17
N GLU A 121 -26.95 -38.49 5.35
CA GLU A 121 -27.50 -38.42 4.00
C GLU A 121 -29.02 -38.21 4.06
N GLU A 122 -29.55 -37.26 3.28
CA GLU A 122 -30.66 -37.52 2.35
C GLU A 122 -30.97 -36.26 1.52
N CYS A 123 -30.76 -36.36 0.20
CA CYS A 123 -31.01 -35.32 -0.79
C CYS A 123 -32.12 -35.81 -1.74
N GLU A 124 -33.36 -35.35 -1.55
CA GLU A 124 -34.45 -35.47 -2.54
C GLU A 124 -35.47 -34.34 -2.29
N GLY A 125 -35.88 -33.62 -3.35
CA GLY A 125 -37.18 -32.94 -3.39
C GLY A 125 -37.23 -31.42 -3.59
N ASP A 126 -37.10 -31.00 -4.84
CA ASP A 126 -37.61 -29.76 -5.47
C ASP A 126 -38.90 -29.18 -4.85
N GLN A 127 -38.92 -27.86 -4.57
CA GLN A 127 -40.01 -26.95 -4.99
C GLN A 127 -39.57 -25.48 -4.97
N ALA A 128 -39.64 -24.88 -6.16
CA ALA A 128 -39.64 -23.45 -6.40
C ALA A 128 -40.66 -22.67 -5.55
N THR A 129 -40.23 -21.60 -4.88
CA THR A 129 -41.10 -20.43 -4.66
C THR A 129 -40.32 -19.13 -4.83
N SER A 130 -40.89 -18.27 -5.67
CA SER A 130 -40.53 -16.90 -5.97
C SER A 130 -40.60 -16.02 -4.71
N GLY A 131 -39.52 -15.29 -4.42
CA GLY A 131 -39.44 -14.37 -3.28
C GLY A 131 -38.51 -13.21 -3.59
N LYS A 132 -39.00 -12.26 -4.37
CA LYS A 132 -38.36 -10.97 -4.66
C LYS A 132 -38.24 -10.17 -3.36
N VAL A 133 -37.03 -9.97 -2.85
CA VAL A 133 -36.76 -8.99 -1.78
C VAL A 133 -35.64 -8.06 -2.23
N SER A 134 -36.07 -6.94 -2.79
CA SER A 134 -35.30 -5.73 -3.00
C SER A 134 -35.06 -5.05 -1.65
N ASN A 135 -33.81 -4.95 -1.22
CA ASN A 135 -33.40 -4.02 -0.15
C ASN A 135 -32.48 -2.95 -0.75
N SER A 136 -33.11 -1.86 -1.16
CA SER A 136 -32.49 -0.54 -1.15
C SER A 136 -32.55 -0.01 0.27
N ASP A 137 -31.42 0.29 0.90
CA ASP A 137 -31.39 1.39 1.86
C ASP A 137 -30.01 2.03 1.97
N THR A 138 -30.02 3.28 1.53
CA THR A 138 -29.03 4.35 1.67
C THR A 138 -28.92 4.84 3.10
N ARG A 139 -27.70 5.24 3.53
CA ARG A 139 -27.32 6.42 4.38
C ARG A 139 -25.91 6.17 4.95
N SER A 140 -24.98 7.12 5.07
CA SER A 140 -25.08 8.59 5.12
C SER A 140 -23.72 9.21 4.79
N SER A 141 -23.64 10.00 3.73
CA SER A 141 -22.55 10.96 3.51
C SER A 141 -22.81 12.20 4.37
N HIS A 142 -21.85 12.57 5.21
CA HIS A 142 -21.82 13.87 5.88
C HIS A 142 -21.12 14.86 4.96
N SER A 143 -21.87 15.74 4.30
CA SER A 143 -21.35 16.96 3.70
C SER A 143 -21.72 18.15 4.60
N SER A 144 -20.69 18.84 5.10
CA SER A 144 -20.83 20.07 5.87
C SER A 144 -21.24 21.22 4.94
N GLY A 145 -22.36 21.86 5.26
CA GLY A 145 -22.96 22.95 4.50
C GLY A 145 -22.20 24.27 4.56
N SER A 146 -22.16 24.96 3.41
CA SER A 146 -21.87 26.38 3.31
C SER A 146 -23.19 27.14 3.20
N ALA A 147 -23.41 28.06 4.13
CA ALA A 147 -24.56 28.96 4.17
C ALA A 147 -24.39 30.10 3.16
N ASN A 148 -25.33 30.23 2.21
CA ASN A 148 -25.60 31.47 1.50
C ASN A 148 -26.86 32.08 2.10
N SER A 149 -26.80 33.38 2.44
CA SER A 149 -27.97 34.16 2.85
C SER A 149 -28.22 35.26 1.83
N ASP A 150 -29.47 35.29 1.37
CA ASP A 150 -30.04 36.15 0.34
C ASP A 150 -30.03 37.64 0.70
N GLU A 151 -29.59 38.47 -0.24
CA GLU A 151 -29.91 39.90 -0.28
C GLU A 151 -31.34 40.09 -0.82
N ASN A 152 -32.24 40.49 0.07
CA ASN A 152 -33.60 40.87 -0.29
C ASN A 152 -33.70 42.38 -0.57
N GLY A 153 -34.17 42.74 -1.77
CA GLY A 153 -34.39 44.11 -2.19
C GLY A 153 -35.58 44.78 -1.48
N GLY A 154 -35.40 46.02 -1.04
CA GLY A 154 -36.45 46.83 -0.44
C GLY A 154 -36.31 48.32 -0.73
N LYS A 155 -36.99 48.79 -1.79
CA LYS A 155 -37.15 50.22 -2.15
C LYS A 155 -37.76 51.01 -0.99
N ARG A 156 -37.13 52.12 -0.56
CA ARG A 156 -37.83 53.27 0.04
C ARG A 156 -37.23 54.61 -0.38
N LYS A 157 -38.10 55.40 -1.02
CA LYS A 157 -37.99 56.81 -1.42
C LYS A 157 -38.46 57.67 -0.24
N ARG A 158 -37.79 58.79 0.05
CA ARG A 158 -38.35 60.15 0.24
C ARG A 158 -37.45 61.05 1.11
N ASN A 159 -37.40 62.30 0.63
CA ASN A 159 -36.98 63.59 1.20
C ASN A 159 -35.50 63.79 1.51
#